data_AF-A0A929RVX5-F1
#
_entry.id   AF-A0A929RVX5-F1
#
_cell.length_a   1.000
_cell.length_b   1.000
_cell.length_c   1.000
_cell.angle_alpha   90.00
_cell.angle_beta   90.00
_cell.angle_gamma   90.00
#
_symmetry.space_group_name_H-M   'P 1'
#
loop_
_entity.id
_entity.type
_entity.pdbx_description
1 polymer ?
#
loop_
_entity_poly.entity_id
_entity_poly.type
_entity_poly.pdbx_seq_one_letter_code
_entity_poly.pdbx_strand_id
1 'polypeptide(L)'
;MKKYVLEKSKEREGWWVLTDTEYGAVIQFEERKYNETQRVTFLADCKMQAGDEMNFSRVLRKMGEWINRHHASICFEKKHVLEWSEDNEHCYLVRTVYPRLRLEILDECKGSLLRQKLQNMRRVIINNYVYKRGTDGCAILGDEYEDYFTEQ
;
A
#
# COMPACT_ATOMS: atom_id res chain seq x y z
N MET A 1 15.56 -4.12 13.68
CA MET A 1 14.56 -3.03 13.74
C MET A 1 14.23 -2.62 12.32
N LYS A 2 12.95 -2.37 11.99
CA LYS A 2 12.60 -1.81 10.67
C LYS A 2 13.02 -0.36 10.62
N LYS A 3 13.66 0.07 9.53
CA LYS A 3 14.08 1.47 9.35
C LYS A 3 12.90 2.42 9.43
N TYR A 4 11.85 2.15 8.65
CA TYR A 4 10.63 2.94 8.64
C TYR A 4 9.50 2.19 9.34
N VAL A 5 8.70 2.95 10.08
CA VAL A 5 7.53 2.46 10.80
C VAL A 5 6.35 3.36 10.46
N LEU A 6 5.28 2.78 9.92
CA LEU A 6 4.04 3.50 9.61
C LEU A 6 2.91 3.00 10.51
N GLU A 7 2.34 3.89 11.29
CA GLU A 7 1.30 3.56 12.26
C GLU A 7 0.14 4.55 12.18
N LYS A 8 -1.05 4.12 12.61
CA LYS A 8 -2.16 5.05 12.81
C LYS A 8 -1.86 5.96 14.00
N SER A 9 -2.19 7.24 13.86
CA SER A 9 -2.07 8.18 14.96
C SER A 9 -3.01 7.79 16.10
N LYS A 10 -2.49 7.81 17.33
CA LYS A 10 -3.28 7.60 18.55
C LYS A 10 -3.97 8.88 19.02
N GLU A 11 -3.47 10.03 18.58
CA GLU A 11 -3.94 11.35 19.01
C GLU A 11 -5.01 11.92 18.07
N ARG A 12 -4.99 11.53 16.79
CA ARG A 12 -5.89 12.07 15.76
C ARG A 12 -6.46 10.95 14.91
N GLU A 13 -7.78 10.80 14.93
CA GLU A 13 -8.48 9.85 14.08
C GLU A 13 -8.30 10.20 12.59
N GLY A 14 -8.06 9.20 11.76
CA GLY A 14 -7.83 9.38 10.31
C GLY A 14 -6.43 9.89 9.96
N TRP A 15 -5.51 9.98 10.92
CA TRP A 15 -4.12 10.39 10.69
C TRP A 15 -3.16 9.21 10.81
N TRP A 16 -2.02 9.36 10.15
CA TRP A 16 -0.93 8.40 10.10
C TRP A 16 0.38 9.05 10.55
N VAL A 17 1.26 8.25 11.12
CA VAL A 17 2.57 8.64 11.62
C VAL A 17 3.62 7.75 10.96
N LEU A 18 4.49 8.35 10.15
CA LEU A 18 5.65 7.71 9.55
C LEU A 18 6.91 8.12 10.34
N THR A 19 7.63 7.13 10.86
CA THR A 19 8.85 7.34 11.64
C THR A 19 10.05 6.71 10.95
N ASP A 20 11.13 7.47 10.78
CA ASP A 20 12.47 6.96 10.49
C ASP A 20 13.19 6.70 11.81
N THR A 21 13.36 5.42 12.15
CA THR A 21 14.00 4.97 13.40
C THR A 21 15.51 5.15 13.41
N GLU A 22 16.15 5.38 12.25
CA GLU A 22 17.59 5.56 12.15
C GLU A 22 17.98 6.99 12.48
N TYR A 23 17.23 7.97 11.97
CA TYR A 23 17.50 9.40 12.10
C TYR A 23 16.57 10.14 13.08
N GLY A 24 15.46 9.53 13.50
CA GLY A 24 14.49 10.12 14.42
C GLY A 24 13.57 11.15 13.78
N ALA A 25 13.40 11.12 12.45
CA ALA A 25 12.47 11.99 11.73
C ALA A 25 11.06 11.39 11.74
N VAL A 26 10.06 12.23 11.99
CA VAL A 26 8.64 11.84 12.09
C VAL A 26 7.81 12.70 11.15
N ILE A 27 6.97 12.06 10.33
CA ILE A 27 6.02 12.74 9.45
C ILE A 27 4.61 12.31 9.87
N GLN A 28 3.78 13.28 10.27
CA GLN A 28 2.36 13.07 10.51
C GLN A 28 1.56 13.63 9.33
N PHE A 29 0.51 12.92 8.91
CA PHE A 29 -0.35 13.34 7.82
C PHE A 29 -1.76 12.75 7.94
N GLU A 30 -2.75 13.42 7.35
CA GLU A 30 -4.11 12.92 7.23
C GLU A 30 -4.19 11.89 6.10
N GLU A 31 -4.92 10.79 6.31
CA GLU A 31 -5.11 9.75 5.30
C GLU A 31 -5.60 10.38 3.98
N ARG A 32 -5.03 9.91 2.86
CA ARG A 32 -5.26 10.40 1.48
C ARG A 32 -4.71 11.78 1.14
N LYS A 33 -4.29 12.58 2.13
CA LYS A 33 -3.85 13.96 1.94
C LYS A 33 -2.38 14.13 2.32
N TYR A 34 -1.55 13.17 1.92
CA TYR A 34 -0.14 13.16 2.31
C TYR A 34 0.56 14.44 1.90
N ASN A 35 0.39 14.96 0.68
CA ASN A 35 1.13 16.15 0.24
C ASN A 35 0.66 17.46 0.89
N GLU A 36 -0.62 17.51 1.27
CA GLU A 36 -1.30 18.70 1.75
C GLU A 36 -1.15 18.89 3.26
N THR A 37 -0.93 17.80 4.00
CA THR A 37 -1.05 17.80 5.47
C THR A 37 0.22 17.38 6.21
N GLN A 38 1.37 17.24 5.52
CA GLN A 38 2.63 16.82 6.16
C GLN A 38 3.00 17.76 7.31
N ARG A 39 3.24 17.15 8.46
CA ARG A 39 3.85 17.81 9.61
C ARG A 39 5.10 17.03 9.97
N VAL A 40 6.24 17.66 9.75
CA VAL A 40 7.55 17.09 10.06
C VAL A 40 7.95 17.51 11.46
N THR A 41 8.28 16.53 12.29
CA THR A 41 8.88 16.72 13.62
C THR A 41 10.10 15.81 13.76
N PHE A 42 10.95 16.11 14.74
CA PHE A 42 12.14 15.32 15.04
C PHE A 42 12.10 14.90 16.51
N LEU A 43 12.49 13.65 16.78
CA LEU A 43 12.63 13.14 18.15
C LEU A 43 13.79 13.84 18.86
N ALA A 44 13.76 13.87 20.19
CA ALA A 44 14.78 14.55 21.00
C ALA A 44 16.19 13.95 20.83
N ASP A 45 16.28 12.66 20.53
CA ASP A 45 17.50 11.90 20.26
C ASP A 45 17.84 11.82 18.75
N CYS A 46 17.26 12.71 17.96
CA CYS A 46 17.56 12.89 16.55
C CYS A 46 19.07 12.98 16.30
N LYS A 47 19.58 12.14 15.41
CA LYS A 47 21.02 12.09 15.05
C LYS A 47 21.44 13.23 14.12
N MET A 48 20.49 14.05 13.67
CA MET A 48 20.74 15.15 12.74
C MET A 48 21.13 16.41 13.51
N GLN A 49 22.26 17.02 13.14
CA GLN A 49 22.76 18.23 13.79
C GLN A 49 22.21 19.50 13.13
N ALA A 50 22.08 20.58 13.91
CA ALA A 50 21.76 21.90 13.37
C ALA A 50 22.85 22.34 12.38
N GLY A 51 22.45 22.79 11.18
CA GLY A 51 23.37 23.13 10.07
C GLY A 51 23.48 22.07 8.97
N ASP A 52 22.82 20.92 9.11
CA ASP A 52 22.83 19.81 8.14
C ASP A 52 21.55 19.75 7.28
N GLU A 53 21.10 20.92 6.83
CA GLU A 53 19.87 21.13 6.04
C GLU A 53 19.78 20.21 4.81
N MET A 54 20.93 19.93 4.19
CA MET A 54 21.02 19.03 3.05
C MET A 54 20.71 17.58 3.43
N ASN A 55 21.17 17.09 4.58
CA ASN A 55 20.82 15.75 5.02
C ASN A 55 19.37 15.65 5.47
N PHE A 56 18.80 16.68 6.11
CA PHE A 56 17.37 16.72 6.43
C PHE A 56 16.52 16.51 5.18
N SER A 57 16.82 17.28 4.13
CA SER A 57 16.13 17.17 2.84
C SER A 57 16.26 15.77 2.22
N ARG A 58 17.44 15.15 2.33
CA ARG A 58 17.68 13.78 1.84
C ARG A 58 16.91 12.72 2.63
N VAL A 59 16.84 12.83 3.95
CA VAL A 59 16.08 11.90 4.82
C VAL A 59 14.60 12.00 4.49
N LEU A 60 14.03 13.21 4.48
CA LEU A 60 12.61 13.41 4.17
C LEU A 60 12.25 12.93 2.76
N ARG A 61 13.14 13.14 1.78
CA ARG A 61 12.94 12.59 0.43
C ARG A 61 12.88 11.07 0.44
N LYS A 62 13.82 10.40 1.10
CA LYS A 62 13.84 8.93 1.19
C LYS A 62 12.60 8.38 1.91
N MET A 63 12.13 9.07 2.95
CA MET A 63 10.87 8.73 3.62
C MET A 63 9.68 8.85 2.66
N GLY A 64 9.61 9.93 1.89
CA GLY A 64 8.58 10.15 0.88
C GLY A 64 8.61 9.11 -0.25
N GLU A 65 9.79 8.74 -0.72
CA GLU A 65 9.99 7.68 -1.72
C GLU A 65 9.51 6.32 -1.19
N TRP A 66 9.89 5.99 0.06
CA TRP A 66 9.48 4.75 0.70
C TRP A 66 7.96 4.67 0.87
N ILE A 67 7.33 5.69 1.45
CA ILE A 67 5.88 5.64 1.72
C ILE A 67 5.06 5.65 0.42
N ASN A 68 5.54 6.33 -0.63
CA ASN A 68 4.92 6.27 -1.96
C ASN A 68 5.01 4.86 -2.56
N ARG A 69 6.17 4.21 -2.46
CA ARG A 69 6.37 2.87 -3.01
C ARG A 69 5.54 1.80 -2.31
N HIS A 70 5.41 1.88 -0.99
CA HIS A 70 4.85 0.80 -0.17
C HIS A 70 3.42 1.02 0.30
N HIS A 71 3.01 2.29 0.46
CA HIS A 71 1.77 2.68 1.12
C HIS A 71 1.05 3.83 0.38
N ALA A 72 1.19 3.91 -0.95
CA ALA A 72 0.53 4.93 -1.78
C ALA A 72 -1.00 4.98 -1.59
N SER A 73 -1.63 3.82 -1.33
CA SER A 73 -3.05 3.68 -1.08
C SER A 73 -3.48 4.29 0.24
N ILE A 74 -2.57 4.57 1.17
CA ILE A 74 -2.84 5.34 2.39
C ILE A 74 -2.60 6.83 2.11
N CYS A 75 -1.58 7.14 1.32
CA CYS A 75 -1.09 8.51 1.15
C CYS A 75 -1.93 9.37 0.20
N PHE A 76 -2.51 8.77 -0.85
CA PHE A 76 -3.06 9.55 -1.97
C PHE A 76 -4.52 9.19 -2.28
N GLU A 77 -5.27 10.17 -2.79
CA GLU A 77 -6.64 10.03 -3.29
C GLU A 77 -6.75 9.25 -4.62
N LYS A 78 -5.63 8.71 -5.13
CA LYS A 78 -5.63 7.92 -6.37
C LYS A 78 -6.51 6.68 -6.22
N LYS A 79 -7.42 6.50 -7.19
CA LYS A 79 -8.36 5.36 -7.24
C LYS A 79 -7.67 4.01 -7.47
N HIS A 80 -6.52 4.04 -8.15
CA HIS A 80 -5.70 2.88 -8.45
C HIS A 80 -4.24 3.24 -8.19
N VAL A 81 -3.51 2.37 -7.51
CA VAL A 81 -2.09 2.53 -7.21
C VAL A 81 -1.35 1.21 -7.38
N LEU A 82 -0.04 1.32 -7.64
CA LEU A 82 0.89 0.20 -7.57
C LEU A 82 1.64 0.32 -6.24
N GLU A 83 1.72 -0.77 -5.49
CA GLU A 83 2.44 -0.82 -4.22
C GLU A 83 3.36 -2.03 -4.18
N TRP A 84 4.47 -1.91 -3.47
CA TRP A 84 5.32 -3.03 -3.12
C TRP A 84 5.16 -3.37 -1.64
N SER A 85 5.23 -4.65 -1.26
CA SER A 85 5.45 -5.03 0.14
C SER A 85 6.69 -4.35 0.70
N GLU A 86 6.75 -4.15 2.02
CA GLU A 86 7.85 -3.42 2.67
C GLU A 86 9.23 -4.10 2.49
N ASP A 87 9.24 -5.42 2.27
CA ASP A 87 10.42 -6.22 1.92
C ASP A 87 10.79 -6.16 0.43
N ASN A 88 9.96 -5.52 -0.41
CA ASN A 88 10.07 -5.45 -1.87
C ASN A 88 9.92 -6.79 -2.62
N GLU A 89 9.41 -7.84 -1.96
CA GLU A 89 9.23 -9.15 -2.59
C GLU A 89 7.96 -9.24 -3.43
N HIS A 90 6.92 -8.51 -3.05
CA HIS A 90 5.59 -8.60 -3.65
C HIS A 90 5.13 -7.28 -4.25
N CYS A 91 4.55 -7.34 -5.44
CA CYS A 91 3.99 -6.18 -6.15
C CYS A 91 2.47 -6.30 -6.23
N TYR A 92 1.76 -5.22 -5.89
CA TYR A 92 0.30 -5.18 -5.80
C TYR A 92 -0.30 -4.10 -6.69
N LEU A 93 -1.33 -4.47 -7.45
CA LEU A 93 -2.28 -3.53 -8.03
C LEU A 93 -3.45 -3.32 -7.07
N VAL A 94 -3.60 -2.10 -6.57
CA VAL A 94 -4.57 -1.77 -5.52
C VAL A 94 -5.62 -0.81 -6.04
N ARG A 95 -6.89 -1.15 -5.81
CA ARG A 95 -8.05 -0.30 -6.02
C ARG A 95 -8.58 0.19 -4.68
N THR A 96 -8.60 1.51 -4.50
CA THR A 96 -8.85 2.15 -3.19
C THR A 96 -10.30 2.51 -2.93
N VAL A 97 -11.12 2.61 -3.98
CA VAL A 97 -12.54 2.94 -3.88
C VAL A 97 -13.41 1.71 -4.18
N TYR A 98 -14.67 1.72 -3.72
CA TYR A 98 -15.56 0.55 -3.81
C TYR A 98 -15.78 0.05 -5.25
N PRO A 99 -15.79 -1.27 -5.51
CA PRO A 99 -15.29 -2.33 -4.62
C PRO A 99 -13.77 -2.24 -4.50
N ARG A 100 -13.25 -2.34 -3.27
CA ARG A 100 -11.80 -2.32 -3.00
C ARG A 100 -11.18 -3.65 -3.39
N LEU A 101 -10.04 -3.61 -4.08
CA LEU A 101 -9.32 -4.79 -4.54
C LEU A 101 -7.83 -4.63 -4.27
N ARG A 102 -7.16 -5.73 -3.94
CA ARG A 102 -5.69 -5.82 -3.86
C ARG A 102 -5.29 -7.10 -4.57
N LEU A 103 -4.64 -6.96 -5.71
CA LEU A 103 -4.20 -8.08 -6.54
C LEU A 103 -2.68 -8.13 -6.51
N GLU A 104 -2.12 -9.28 -6.17
CA GLU A 104 -0.69 -9.52 -6.26
C GLU A 104 -0.31 -9.92 -7.70
N ILE A 105 0.81 -9.40 -8.19
CA ILE A 105 1.38 -9.75 -9.48
C ILE A 105 2.57 -10.67 -9.20
N LEU A 106 2.41 -11.96 -9.52
CA LEU A 106 3.41 -13.00 -9.24
C LEU A 106 4.47 -13.12 -10.34
N ASP A 107 4.08 -12.89 -11.59
CA ASP A 107 4.95 -13.07 -12.75
C ASP A 107 5.47 -11.74 -13.30
N GLU A 108 6.75 -11.72 -13.69
CA GLU A 108 7.29 -10.62 -14.49
C GLU A 108 6.61 -10.59 -15.86
N CYS A 109 5.95 -9.48 -16.17
CA CYS A 109 5.26 -9.34 -17.44
C CYS A 109 5.22 -7.89 -17.92
N LYS A 110 5.08 -7.71 -19.24
CA LYS A 110 4.86 -6.38 -19.84
C LYS A 110 3.48 -5.85 -19.46
N GLY A 111 3.39 -4.56 -19.17
CA GLY A 111 2.13 -3.92 -18.79
C GLY A 111 1.00 -4.04 -19.82
N SER A 112 1.32 -4.16 -21.11
CA SER A 112 0.34 -4.40 -22.17
C SER A 112 -0.32 -5.78 -22.05
N LEU A 113 0.48 -6.82 -21.76
CA LEU A 113 -0.01 -8.18 -21.55
C LEU A 113 -0.85 -8.26 -20.28
N LEU A 114 -0.37 -7.67 -19.17
CA LEU A 114 -1.12 -7.62 -17.92
C LEU A 114 -2.49 -6.96 -18.12
N ARG A 115 -2.54 -5.81 -18.81
CA ARG A 115 -3.79 -5.12 -19.14
C ARG A 115 -4.75 -6.02 -19.92
N GLN A 116 -4.26 -6.72 -20.93
CA GLN A 116 -5.07 -7.64 -21.73
C GLN A 116 -5.63 -8.79 -20.87
N LYS A 117 -4.80 -9.40 -20.02
CA LYS A 117 -5.23 -10.51 -19.16
C LYS A 117 -6.24 -10.06 -18.10
N LEU A 118 -6.05 -8.90 -17.48
CA LEU A 118 -7.03 -8.31 -16.56
C LEU A 118 -8.38 -8.01 -17.23
N GLN A 119 -8.37 -7.57 -18.51
CA GLN A 119 -9.61 -7.41 -19.27
C GLN A 119 -10.34 -8.73 -19.51
N ASN A 120 -9.61 -9.82 -19.71
CA ASN A 120 -10.20 -11.15 -19.86
C ASN A 120 -10.78 -11.66 -18.54
N MET A 121 -10.09 -11.43 -17.41
CA MET A 121 -10.55 -11.84 -16.08
C MET A 121 -11.94 -11.31 -15.71
N ARG A 122 -12.35 -10.16 -16.26
CA ARG A 122 -13.70 -9.62 -16.02
C ARG A 122 -14.82 -10.61 -16.38
N ARG A 123 -14.56 -11.54 -17.32
CA ARG A 123 -15.53 -12.56 -17.77
C ARG A 123 -15.73 -13.68 -16.73
N VAL A 124 -14.82 -13.82 -15.79
CA VAL A 124 -14.85 -14.85 -14.73
C VAL A 124 -15.65 -14.36 -13.52
N ILE A 125 -15.96 -13.06 -13.43
CA ILE A 125 -16.75 -12.49 -12.34
C ILE A 125 -18.20 -12.97 -12.45
N ILE A 126 -18.71 -13.59 -11.38
CA ILE A 126 -20.08 -14.12 -11.34
C ILE A 126 -21.03 -12.99 -10.92
N ASN A 127 -21.91 -12.56 -11.83
CA ASN A 127 -22.75 -11.37 -11.65
C ASN A 127 -23.65 -11.40 -10.41
N ASN A 128 -24.16 -12.58 -10.04
CA ASN A 128 -25.11 -12.74 -8.93
C ASN A 128 -24.46 -13.33 -7.68
N TYR A 129 -23.13 -13.30 -7.58
CA TYR A 129 -22.39 -13.80 -6.42
C TYR A 129 -21.92 -12.65 -5.52
N VAL A 130 -22.10 -12.81 -4.21
CA VAL A 130 -21.63 -11.85 -3.21
C VAL A 130 -20.27 -12.29 -2.68
N TYR A 131 -19.20 -11.63 -3.14
CA TYR A 131 -17.84 -11.85 -2.67
C TYR A 131 -17.68 -11.28 -1.24
N LYS A 132 -17.74 -12.15 -0.24
CA LYS A 132 -17.58 -11.76 1.18
C LYS A 132 -16.11 -11.66 1.55
N ARG A 133 -15.74 -10.61 2.30
CA ARG A 133 -14.45 -10.56 2.98
C ARG A 133 -14.52 -11.52 4.16
N GLY A 134 -13.83 -12.66 4.08
CA GLY A 134 -13.81 -13.62 5.17
C GLY A 134 -13.24 -12.97 6.43
N THR A 135 -14.00 -12.99 7.53
CA THR A 135 -13.48 -12.72 8.88
C THR A 135 -13.63 -13.90 9.83
N ASP A 136 -14.22 -15.01 9.39
CA ASP A 136 -14.35 -16.24 10.18
C ASP A 136 -13.88 -17.44 9.35
N GLY A 137 -13.24 -18.40 10.03
CA GLY A 137 -12.44 -19.48 9.44
C GLY A 137 -13.14 -20.27 8.34
N CYS A 138 -12.30 -20.71 7.39
CA CYS A 138 -12.49 -21.89 6.54
C CYS A 138 -13.96 -22.25 6.25
N ALA A 139 -14.63 -21.48 5.38
CA ALA A 139 -15.69 -22.07 4.59
C ALA A 139 -15.00 -22.85 3.47
N ILE A 140 -14.83 -24.15 3.71
CA ILE A 140 -14.59 -25.15 2.67
C ILE A 140 -15.56 -24.81 1.52
N LEU A 141 -15.01 -24.53 0.35
CA LEU A 141 -15.78 -24.57 -0.88
C LEU A 141 -16.29 -26.00 -0.97
N GLY A 142 -17.59 -26.19 -0.69
CA GLY A 142 -18.24 -27.48 -0.85
C GLY A 142 -17.96 -28.04 -2.24
N ASP A 143 -17.72 -29.34 -2.27
CA ASP A 143 -17.23 -30.16 -3.39
C ASP A 143 -18.15 -30.17 -4.63
N GLU A 144 -18.40 -29.01 -5.27
CA GLU A 144 -19.19 -28.93 -6.51
C GLU A 144 -18.63 -27.94 -7.55
N TYR A 145 -17.30 -27.80 -7.66
CA TYR A 145 -16.68 -27.05 -8.77
C TYR A 145 -15.40 -27.72 -9.30
N GLU A 146 -15.42 -29.04 -9.50
CA GLU A 146 -14.63 -29.66 -10.57
C GLU A 146 -15.50 -29.62 -11.83
N ASP A 147 -15.25 -28.70 -12.77
CA ASP A 147 -15.50 -28.90 -14.23
C ASP A 147 -15.48 -27.63 -15.12
N TYR A 148 -15.22 -26.42 -14.61
CA TYR A 148 -15.26 -25.21 -15.46
C TYR A 148 -13.92 -24.65 -15.94
N PHE A 149 -12.81 -25.35 -15.73
CA PHE A 149 -11.50 -24.96 -16.27
C PHE A 149 -10.87 -26.07 -17.12
N THR A 150 -11.52 -26.42 -18.23
CA THR A 150 -10.77 -26.95 -19.39
C THR A 150 -10.30 -25.78 -20.23
N GLU A 151 -8.98 -25.56 -20.24
CA GLU A 151 -8.32 -24.62 -21.15
C GLU A 151 -8.61 -24.99 -22.61
N GLN A 152 -9.03 -23.99 -23.41
CA GLN A 152 -8.89 -23.95 -24.86
C GLN A 152 -8.37 -22.56 -25.27
#